data_AF-A0AAD8FLF9-F1
#
_entry.id   AF-A0AAD8FLF9-F1
#
_cell.length_a   1.000
_cell.length_b   1.000
_cell.length_c   1.000
_cell.angle_alpha   90.00
_cell.angle_beta   90.00
_cell.angle_gamma   90.00
#
_symmetry.space_group_name_H-M   'P 1'
#
loop_
_entity.id
_entity.type
_entity.pdbx_description
1 polymer ?
#
loop_
_entity_poly.entity_id
_entity_poly.type
_entity_poly.pdbx_seq_one_letter_code
_entity_poly.pdbx_strand_id
1 'polypeptide(L)'
;MYYNSKCRLEGENYMYYSSKCRLEAENYMYYNSKSRLEGENYMYYNSKSRLEGENYMYYSSKCRLEGENYMYYNSKSRLEGENYMYYNSKSRLEGENYMYYNSKSRLEGENYMSIQKDR
;
A
#
# COMPACT_ATOMS: atom_id res chain seq x y z
N MET A 1 -15.05 -15.12 0.76
CA MET A 1 -14.57 -14.65 -0.56
C MET A 1 -15.71 -13.92 -1.25
N TYR A 2 -15.52 -12.66 -1.67
CA TYR A 2 -16.57 -11.86 -2.30
C TYR A 2 -16.15 -11.40 -3.71
N TYR A 3 -17.06 -11.56 -4.67
CA TYR A 3 -16.87 -11.13 -6.06
C TYR A 3 -17.79 -9.95 -6.38
N ASN A 4 -17.22 -8.91 -7.00
CA ASN A 4 -17.95 -7.78 -7.61
C ASN A 4 -19.04 -7.13 -6.75
N SER A 5 -18.61 -6.53 -5.64
CA SER A 5 -19.50 -6.06 -4.58
C SER A 5 -19.22 -4.59 -4.23
N LYS A 6 -20.30 -3.82 -3.97
CA LYS A 6 -20.23 -2.59 -3.17
C LYS A 6 -20.65 -2.92 -1.76
N CYS A 7 -19.73 -2.86 -0.80
CA CYS A 7 -20.00 -3.30 0.55
C CYS A 7 -19.36 -2.37 1.59
N ARG A 8 -19.98 -2.35 2.78
CA ARG A 8 -19.40 -1.89 4.04
C ARG A 8 -19.43 -3.06 5.00
N LEU A 9 -18.27 -3.47 5.51
CA LEU A 9 -18.11 -4.64 6.38
C LEU A 9 -17.05 -4.34 7.44
N GLU A 10 -17.20 -5.02 8.56
CA GLU A 10 -16.34 -4.97 9.74
C GLU A 10 -16.14 -6.40 10.24
N GLY A 11 -14.90 -6.77 10.58
CA GLY A 11 -14.57 -8.13 11.02
C GLY A 11 -13.07 -8.33 11.11
N GLU A 12 -12.59 -9.56 10.94
CA GLU A 12 -11.16 -9.89 11.16
C GLU A 12 -10.43 -10.26 9.87
N ASN A 13 -11.03 -11.08 9.00
CA ASN A 13 -10.33 -11.67 7.86
C ASN A 13 -11.19 -11.68 6.59
N TYR A 14 -10.69 -11.03 5.52
CA TYR A 14 -11.42 -11.02 4.25
C TYR A 14 -10.56 -11.11 2.98
N MET A 15 -11.13 -11.76 1.96
CA MET A 15 -10.56 -11.86 0.61
C MET A 15 -11.57 -11.41 -0.45
N TYR A 16 -11.13 -10.50 -1.33
CA TYR A 16 -11.98 -9.85 -2.33
C TYR A 16 -11.38 -9.83 -3.73
N TYR A 17 -12.25 -10.03 -4.72
CA TYR A 17 -11.95 -9.89 -6.15
C TYR A 17 -12.88 -8.88 -6.81
N SER A 18 -12.29 -7.85 -7.42
CA SER A 18 -12.99 -6.84 -8.25
C SER A 18 -14.08 -6.04 -7.52
N SER A 19 -13.75 -5.40 -6.39
CA SER A 19 -14.76 -4.79 -5.50
C SER A 19 -14.60 -3.27 -5.34
N LYS A 20 -15.69 -2.60 -4.93
CA LYS A 20 -15.67 -1.21 -4.44
C LYS A 20 -16.15 -1.15 -3.00
N CYS A 21 -15.24 -1.17 -2.03
CA CYS A 21 -15.63 -1.35 -0.63
C CYS A 21 -15.08 -0.27 0.31
N ARG A 22 -15.77 -0.08 1.44
CA ARG A 22 -15.24 0.58 2.63
C ARG A 22 -15.21 -0.44 3.78
N LEU A 23 -14.05 -0.76 4.32
CA LEU A 23 -13.92 -1.88 5.25
C LEU A 23 -12.98 -1.54 6.40
N GLU A 24 -13.24 -2.13 7.56
CA GLU A 24 -12.49 -1.98 8.80
C GLU A 24 -12.21 -3.39 9.35
N ALA A 25 -10.95 -3.86 9.33
CA ALA A 25 -10.58 -5.19 9.84
C ALA A 25 -9.07 -5.34 10.03
N GLU A 26 -8.69 -6.41 10.71
CA GLU A 26 -7.31 -6.74 11.07
C GLU A 26 -6.48 -7.41 9.98
N ASN A 27 -7.08 -8.04 8.96
CA ASN A 27 -6.35 -8.77 7.93
C ASN A 27 -7.09 -8.83 6.60
N TYR A 28 -6.40 -8.52 5.50
CA TYR A 28 -7.02 -8.56 4.17
C TYR A 28 -6.13 -8.92 2.99
N MET A 29 -6.78 -9.51 1.97
CA MET A 29 -6.20 -9.69 0.64
C MET A 29 -7.14 -9.21 -0.48
N TYR A 30 -6.61 -8.37 -1.38
CA TYR A 30 -7.38 -7.78 -2.47
C TYR A 30 -6.76 -7.93 -3.85
N TYR A 31 -7.62 -8.20 -4.82
CA TYR A 31 -7.28 -8.23 -6.24
C TYR A 31 -8.22 -7.31 -7.05
N ASN A 32 -7.65 -6.45 -7.90
CA ASN A 32 -8.39 -5.60 -8.85
C ASN A 32 -9.47 -4.70 -8.21
N SER A 33 -9.23 -4.15 -7.02
CA SER A 33 -10.23 -3.41 -6.25
C SER A 33 -10.05 -1.89 -6.29
N LYS A 34 -11.12 -1.17 -5.94
CA LYS A 34 -11.11 0.26 -5.59
C LYS A 34 -11.66 0.45 -4.19
N SER A 35 -10.81 0.70 -3.19
CA SER A 35 -11.23 0.59 -1.80
C SER A 35 -10.79 1.76 -0.92
N ARG A 36 -11.53 1.99 0.18
CA ARG A 36 -11.07 2.78 1.33
C ARG A 36 -11.07 1.89 2.56
N LEU A 37 -9.93 1.64 3.18
CA LEU A 37 -9.82 0.61 4.22
C LEU A 37 -9.01 1.11 5.41
N GLU A 38 -9.31 0.56 6.58
CA GLU A 38 -8.73 0.93 7.86
C GLU A 38 -8.53 -0.33 8.73
N GLY A 39 -7.47 -0.36 9.54
CA GLY A 39 -7.07 -1.53 10.33
C GLY A 39 -5.64 -2.03 10.05
N GLU A 40 -5.42 -3.34 10.14
CA GLU A 40 -4.07 -3.92 10.22
C GLU A 40 -3.82 -4.93 9.07
N ASN A 41 -2.56 -5.17 8.74
CA ASN A 41 -2.06 -6.23 7.85
C ASN A 41 -2.81 -6.44 6.52
N TYR A 42 -2.22 -5.92 5.43
CA TYR A 42 -2.88 -6.01 4.13
C TYR A 42 -1.99 -6.40 2.98
N MET A 43 -2.58 -7.13 2.03
CA MET A 43 -1.96 -7.48 0.76
C MET A 43 -2.83 -7.07 -0.43
N TYR A 44 -2.22 -6.33 -1.37
CA TYR A 44 -2.93 -5.78 -2.52
C TYR A 44 -2.25 -6.07 -3.86
N TYR A 45 -3.08 -6.46 -4.82
CA TYR A 45 -2.67 -6.69 -6.20
C TYR A 45 -3.56 -5.90 -7.17
N ASN A 46 -2.93 -5.11 -8.06
CA ASN A 46 -3.61 -4.35 -9.12
C ASN A 46 -4.75 -3.46 -8.60
N SER A 47 -4.55 -2.79 -7.47
CA SER A 47 -5.61 -2.05 -6.78
C SER A 47 -5.45 -0.52 -6.89
N LYS A 48 -6.54 0.20 -6.64
CA LYS A 48 -6.51 1.65 -6.40
C LYS A 48 -7.17 1.97 -5.06
N SER A 49 -6.37 2.38 -4.08
CA SER A 49 -6.87 2.41 -2.70
C SER A 49 -6.44 3.64 -1.91
N ARG A 50 -7.24 4.00 -0.91
CA ARG A 50 -6.84 4.89 0.19
C ARG A 50 -6.91 4.11 1.50
N LEU A 51 -5.80 3.99 2.21
CA LEU A 51 -5.70 3.08 3.35
C LEU A 51 -5.00 3.77 4.53
N GLU A 52 -5.33 3.33 5.72
CA GLU A 52 -4.86 3.88 6.99
C GLU A 52 -4.66 2.75 7.99
N GLY A 53 -3.50 2.68 8.64
CA GLY A 53 -3.18 1.64 9.64
C GLY A 53 -1.79 1.06 9.47
N GLU A 54 -1.60 -0.25 9.70
CA GLU A 54 -0.26 -0.84 9.84
C GLU A 54 -0.01 -2.07 8.95
N ASN A 55 1.25 -2.26 8.55
CA ASN A 55 1.78 -3.44 7.84
C ASN A 55 1.12 -3.73 6.50
N TYR A 56 1.79 -3.35 5.40
CA TYR A 56 1.19 -3.51 4.08
C TYR A 56 2.15 -3.97 2.99
N MET A 57 1.60 -4.75 2.07
CA MET A 57 2.30 -5.22 0.88
C MET A 57 1.50 -4.90 -0.39
N TYR A 58 2.14 -4.23 -1.35
CA TYR A 58 1.50 -3.79 -2.59
C TYR A 58 2.25 -4.23 -3.83
N TYR A 59 1.49 -4.77 -4.78
CA TYR A 59 1.96 -5.11 -6.11
C TYR A 59 1.13 -4.38 -7.16
N SER A 60 1.81 -3.69 -8.07
CA SER A 60 1.20 -3.05 -9.25
C SER A 60 0.01 -2.14 -8.92
N SER A 61 0.09 -1.40 -7.82
CA SER A 61 -1.05 -0.66 -7.27
C SER A 61 -0.86 0.86 -7.34
N LYS A 62 -1.98 1.61 -7.26
CA LYS A 62 -1.97 3.07 -7.11
C LYS A 62 -2.64 3.48 -5.81
N CYS A 63 -1.87 3.98 -4.85
CA CYS A 63 -2.34 4.10 -3.47
C CYS A 63 -2.03 5.46 -2.84
N ARG A 64 -2.90 5.88 -1.90
CA ARG A 64 -2.58 6.92 -0.91
C ARG A 64 -2.70 6.31 0.47
N LEU A 65 -1.63 6.32 1.26
CA LEU A 65 -1.55 5.53 2.49
C LEU A 65 -0.93 6.34 3.62
N GLU A 66 -1.34 6.00 4.83
CA GLU A 66 -0.95 6.64 6.07
C GLU A 66 -0.79 5.57 7.17
N GLY A 67 0.31 5.64 7.92
CA GLY A 67 0.65 4.67 8.98
C GLY A 67 2.03 4.05 8.84
N GLU A 68 2.19 2.75 9.13
CA GLU A 68 3.53 2.16 9.34
C GLU A 68 3.79 0.86 8.56
N ASN A 69 5.07 0.61 8.28
CA ASN A 69 5.62 -0.64 7.73
C ASN A 69 5.04 -1.05 6.38
N TYR A 70 5.70 -0.65 5.31
CA TYR A 70 5.17 -0.90 3.97
C TYR A 70 6.19 -1.44 2.98
N MET A 71 5.72 -2.31 2.10
CA MET A 71 6.49 -2.86 1.00
C MET A 71 5.77 -2.67 -0.34
N TYR A 72 6.46 -2.10 -1.33
CA TYR A 72 5.90 -1.76 -2.64
C TYR A 72 6.72 -2.33 -3.79
N TYR A 73 6.00 -2.93 -4.72
CA TYR A 73 6.53 -3.41 -5.99
C TYR A 73 5.75 -2.81 -7.16
N ASN A 74 6.46 -2.24 -8.13
CA ASN A 74 5.89 -1.70 -9.38
C ASN A 74 4.70 -0.73 -9.15
N SER A 75 4.73 0.05 -8.07
CA SER A 75 3.57 0.82 -7.61
C SER A 75 3.76 2.32 -7.80
N LYS A 76 2.64 3.05 -7.79
CA LYS A 76 2.62 4.53 -7.74
C LYS A 76 1.91 5.00 -6.49
N SER A 77 2.59 5.71 -5.60
CA SER A 77 2.03 5.99 -4.29
C SER A 77 2.33 7.40 -3.74
N ARG A 78 1.44 7.88 -2.87
CA ARG A 78 1.70 8.99 -1.96
C ARG A 78 1.53 8.48 -0.53
N LEU A 79 2.57 8.58 0.28
CA LEU A 79 2.65 7.90 1.57
C LEU A 79 3.17 8.82 2.65
N GLU A 80 2.69 8.59 3.86
CA GLU A 80 3.00 9.35 5.07
C GLU A 80 3.10 8.38 6.26
N GLY A 81 4.18 8.51 7.05
CA GLY A 81 4.46 7.64 8.20
C GLY A 81 5.86 6.98 8.15
N GLU A 82 5.99 5.72 8.56
CA GLU A 82 7.30 5.13 8.87
C GLU A 82 7.60 3.79 8.18
N ASN A 83 8.89 3.51 7.97
CA ASN A 83 9.47 2.23 7.54
C ASN A 83 8.94 1.72 6.19
N TYR A 84 9.65 2.05 5.12
CA TYR A 84 9.21 1.70 3.79
C TYR A 84 10.28 1.07 2.91
N MET A 85 9.87 0.05 2.15
CA MET A 85 10.68 -0.57 1.10
C MET A 85 10.02 -0.45 -0.28
N TYR A 86 10.78 0.01 -1.27
CA TYR A 86 10.31 0.25 -2.63
C TYR A 86 11.16 -0.43 -3.69
N TYR A 87 10.49 -1.12 -4.60
CA TYR A 87 11.11 -1.75 -5.76
C TYR A 87 10.40 -1.30 -7.04
N ASN A 88 11.17 -0.77 -8.00
CA ASN A 88 10.67 -0.33 -9.32
C ASN A 88 9.44 0.60 -9.25
N SER A 89 9.38 1.46 -8.23
CA SER A 89 8.18 2.24 -7.90
C SER A 89 8.38 3.74 -8.13
N LYS A 90 7.27 4.49 -8.21
CA LYS A 90 7.27 5.95 -8.23
C LYS A 90 6.47 6.50 -7.06
N SER A 91 7.10 7.29 -6.19
CA SER A 91 6.44 7.68 -4.94
C SER A 91 6.73 9.12 -4.50
N ARG A 92 5.80 9.70 -3.74
CA ARG A 92 6.03 10.89 -2.92
C ARG A 92 5.83 10.51 -1.46
N LEU A 93 6.82 10.75 -0.64
CA LEU A 93 6.96 10.15 0.68
C LEU A 93 7.28 11.20 1.72
N GLU A 94 6.64 11.05 2.87
CA GLU A 94 6.79 11.91 4.05
C GLU A 94 6.93 11.05 5.31
N GLY A 95 7.87 11.36 6.20
CA GLY A 95 8.19 10.57 7.40
C GLY A 95 9.58 9.94 7.46
N GLU A 96 9.73 8.68 7.92
CA GLU A 96 11.05 8.14 8.32
C GLU A 96 11.37 6.75 7.78
N ASN A 97 12.68 6.45 7.64
CA ASN A 97 13.26 5.14 7.35
C ASN A 97 12.82 4.53 6.01
N TYR A 98 13.60 4.78 4.98
CA TYR A 98 13.27 4.37 3.62
C TYR A 98 14.37 3.58 2.92
N MET A 99 13.98 2.53 2.19
CA MET A 99 14.85 1.84 1.24
C MET A 99 14.24 1.81 -0.17
N TYR A 100 15.05 2.18 -1.16
CA TYR A 100 14.67 2.22 -2.57
C TYR A 100 15.56 1.34 -3.41
N TYR A 101 14.96 0.57 -4.29
CA TYR A 101 15.64 -0.16 -5.36
C TYR A 101 15.05 0.21 -6.71
N ASN A 102 15.89 0.76 -7.59
CA ASN A 102 15.52 1.16 -8.97
C ASN A 102 14.21 1.97 -9.05
N SER A 103 14.00 2.87 -8.08
CA SER A 103 12.75 3.62 -7.89
C SER A 103 12.99 5.12 -8.05
N LYS A 104 11.93 5.87 -8.37
CA LYS A 104 11.96 7.34 -8.45
C LYS A 104 11.08 7.93 -7.35
N SER A 105 11.67 8.71 -6.44
CA SER A 105 10.95 9.22 -5.28
C SER A 105 11.20 10.71 -5.04
N ARG A 106 10.19 11.40 -4.51
CA ARG A 106 10.35 12.71 -3.87
C ARG A 106 10.16 12.52 -2.36
N LEU A 107 11.18 12.86 -1.58
CA LEU A 107 11.26 12.54 -0.15
C LEU A 107 11.27 13.81 0.68
N GLU A 108 10.60 13.75 1.82
CA GLU A 108 10.58 14.76 2.86
C GLU A 108 10.61 14.00 4.19
N GLY A 109 11.74 14.00 4.90
CA GLY A 109 11.93 13.06 6.00
C GLY A 109 13.38 12.68 6.27
N GLU A 110 13.57 11.74 7.20
CA GLU A 110 14.90 11.33 7.67
C GLU A 110 15.22 9.87 7.32
N ASN A 111 16.52 9.53 7.27
CA ASN A 111 17.04 8.18 7.06
C ASN A 111 16.56 7.47 5.77
N TYR A 112 17.25 7.68 4.65
CA TYR A 112 16.96 6.97 3.41
C TYR A 112 18.19 6.32 2.77
N MET A 113 17.98 5.16 2.16
CA MET A 113 18.96 4.44 1.37
C MET A 113 18.41 4.18 -0.04
N SER A 114 19.18 4.54 -1.08
CA SER A 114 18.81 4.26 -2.47
C SER A 114 19.85 3.39 -3.16
N ILE A 115 19.40 2.28 -3.73
CA ILE A 115 20.19 1.36 -4.53
C ILE A 115 19.68 1.49 -5.97
N GLN A 116 20.51 2.04 -6.85
CA GLN A 116 20.23 2.12 -8.28
C GLN A 116 21.04 1.04 -8.99
N LYS A 117 20.44 0.41 -10.01
CA LYS A 117 21.21 -0.49 -10.89
C LYS A 117 22.09 0.41 -11.77
N ASP A 118 23.41 0.22 -11.71
CA ASP A 118 24.32 0.86 -12.65
C ASP A 118 23.87 0.55 -14.09
N ARG A 119 23.82 1.58 -14.93
CA ARG A 119 23.41 1.46 -16.33
C ARG A 119 24.42 0.68 -17.15
#